data_AF-A0A842KLW8-F1
#
_entry.id   AF-A0A842KLW8-F1
#
_cell.length_a   1.000
_cell.length_b   1.000
_cell.length_c   1.000
_cell.angle_alpha   90.00
_cell.angle_beta   90.00
_cell.angle_gamma   90.00
#
_symmetry.space_group_name_H-M   'P 1'
#
loop_
_entity.id
_entity.type
_entity.pdbx_description
1 polymer ?
#
loop_
_entity_poly.entity_id
_entity_poly.type
_entity_poly.pdbx_seq_one_letter_code
_entity_poly.pdbx_strand_id
1 'polypeptide(L)'
;MAKKIVKHKVQDLINYHEDNKSSVLQFSFYDKYLLLLIVITAIGAILRIYNLGYQSIWLDEGASFGYIKETFAGTWTQAVEAKQAPLHMIILHFMNLFSSSEFSLRLPSAIFGTLTIPVIYFTGKSLFGKKEGIVSAFLLAISMMHLWYSQEARMYAQMLLFASLSLYFFYVAVNGNRNSWILYVIFSALAFYSHYYAVFVFLPQVVFYLLFHVAVPLYKKKFISLWDVPAFKQFSLAIIALFICVLPLLIPFISQAISRTSGTPTWGVGQSASFIPIMLVEFSTRVPSSSVIFIILFIIGLVVSATNQKEQCAYLGLYFFIPLLISYILAGSMPFSPRYLLFLLPVYLMFVARGVTAIAGWLAPSKKIRGSYVDNGTSNLIIVSIVFFLLILTIPLLSNYYTSAQKEDWRSTAVYLSSLTQQGDAIVPLPNYMCQPLVYYYSNSSDNTILATGYSNDVSSVSSLCKQYQRCWFLVTWDITAANPDGSLLKWLDNNTSFVNQVTGIYIFTYPKI
;
A
#
# COMPACT_ATOMS: atom_id res chain seq x y z
N MET A 1 -7.75 -61.11 2.21
CA MET A 1 -8.43 -59.78 2.22
C MET A 1 -7.53 -58.65 2.75
N ALA A 2 -6.80 -58.84 3.85
CA ALA A 2 -5.94 -57.81 4.46
C ALA A 2 -4.80 -57.26 3.57
N LYS A 3 -4.12 -58.08 2.77
CA LYS A 3 -3.04 -57.63 1.86
C LYS A 3 -3.51 -56.66 0.76
N LYS A 4 -4.78 -56.74 0.33
CA LYS A 4 -5.35 -55.88 -0.73
C LYS A 4 -5.70 -54.48 -0.21
N ILE A 5 -6.15 -54.41 1.05
CA ILE A 5 -6.50 -53.14 1.74
C ILE A 5 -5.24 -52.33 2.09
N VAL A 6 -4.17 -52.99 2.52
CA VAL A 6 -2.89 -52.32 2.80
C VAL A 6 -2.25 -51.76 1.53
N LYS A 7 -2.28 -52.52 0.42
CA LYS A 7 -1.74 -52.05 -0.87
C LYS A 7 -2.50 -50.83 -1.41
N HIS A 8 -3.83 -50.79 -1.24
CA HIS A 8 -4.64 -49.65 -1.69
C HIS A 8 -4.38 -48.40 -0.84
N LYS A 9 -4.31 -48.52 0.49
CA LYS A 9 -4.01 -47.40 1.39
C LYS A 9 -2.59 -46.86 1.23
N VAL A 10 -1.61 -47.72 0.93
CA VAL A 10 -0.24 -47.31 0.63
C VAL A 10 -0.18 -46.58 -0.72
N GLN A 11 -0.94 -47.03 -1.72
CA GLN A 11 -1.04 -46.32 -3.01
C GLN A 11 -1.73 -44.96 -2.87
N ASP A 12 -2.77 -44.86 -2.05
CA ASP A 12 -3.46 -43.58 -1.77
C ASP A 12 -2.55 -42.61 -1.00
N LEU A 13 -1.70 -43.11 -0.10
CA LEU A 13 -0.68 -42.32 0.61
C LEU A 13 0.47 -41.88 -0.30
N ILE A 14 0.85 -42.72 -1.27
CA ILE A 14 1.86 -42.37 -2.30
C ILE A 14 1.29 -41.30 -3.23
N ASN A 15 0.05 -41.45 -3.71
CA ASN A 15 -0.61 -40.47 -4.56
C ASN A 15 -0.84 -39.13 -3.84
N TYR A 16 -1.24 -39.17 -2.55
CA TYR A 16 -1.37 -37.96 -1.71
C TYR A 16 -0.03 -37.25 -1.46
N HIS A 17 1.08 -38.00 -1.44
CA HIS A 17 2.42 -37.43 -1.31
C HIS A 17 3.01 -36.94 -2.64
N GLU A 18 2.66 -37.54 -3.78
CA GLU A 18 3.07 -37.05 -5.11
C GLU A 18 2.34 -35.76 -5.50
N ASP A 19 1.06 -35.61 -5.15
CA ASP A 19 0.31 -34.36 -5.32
C ASP A 19 0.85 -33.21 -4.43
N ASN A 20 1.45 -33.54 -3.28
CA ASN A 20 2.01 -32.53 -2.37
C ASN A 20 3.49 -32.18 -2.64
N LYS A 21 4.27 -33.10 -3.23
CA LYS A 21 5.70 -32.87 -3.52
C LYS A 21 5.97 -32.09 -4.81
N SER A 22 4.99 -31.98 -5.70
CA SER A 22 5.13 -31.36 -7.03
C SER A 22 4.62 -29.91 -7.12
N SER A 23 4.25 -29.29 -6.00
CA SER A 23 3.59 -27.97 -5.95
C SER A 23 4.49 -26.76 -6.22
N VAL A 24 5.75 -26.96 -6.63
CA VAL A 24 6.64 -25.88 -7.08
C VAL A 24 6.72 -25.92 -8.61
N LEU A 25 5.83 -25.14 -9.25
CA LEU A 25 5.94 -24.64 -10.62
C LEU A 25 5.88 -25.66 -11.79
N GLN A 26 4.92 -26.60 -11.80
CA GLN A 26 4.48 -27.17 -13.08
C GLN A 26 3.40 -26.29 -13.71
N PHE A 27 3.84 -25.36 -14.57
CA PHE A 27 2.94 -24.56 -15.40
C PHE A 27 2.48 -25.39 -16.61
N SER A 28 1.24 -25.88 -16.56
CA SER A 28 0.55 -26.29 -17.79
C SER A 28 -0.10 -25.04 -18.40
N PHE A 29 0.32 -24.66 -19.62
CA PHE A 29 -0.29 -23.59 -20.41
C PHE A 29 -1.79 -23.81 -20.72
N TYR A 30 -2.35 -24.96 -20.33
CA TYR A 30 -3.76 -25.32 -20.50
C TYR A 30 -4.66 -24.99 -19.28
N ASP A 31 -4.14 -24.48 -18.16
CA ASP A 31 -5.01 -24.04 -17.05
C ASP A 31 -5.62 -22.67 -17.36
N LYS A 32 -6.93 -22.64 -17.66
CA LYS A 32 -7.69 -21.40 -17.93
C LYS A 32 -7.52 -20.31 -16.88
N TYR A 33 -7.31 -20.66 -15.60
CA TYR A 33 -7.09 -19.66 -14.54
C TYR A 33 -5.72 -19.01 -14.64
N LEU A 34 -4.70 -19.74 -15.11
CA LEU A 34 -3.37 -19.17 -15.34
C LEU A 34 -3.39 -18.19 -16.50
N LEU A 35 -4.05 -18.54 -17.61
CA LEU A 35 -4.22 -17.62 -18.74
C LEU A 35 -4.98 -16.35 -18.31
N LEU A 36 -6.08 -16.51 -17.57
CA LEU A 36 -6.84 -15.38 -17.05
C LEU A 36 -5.99 -14.52 -16.10
N LEU A 37 -5.15 -15.14 -15.28
CA LEU A 37 -4.24 -14.41 -14.40
C LEU A 37 -3.23 -13.59 -15.21
N ILE A 38 -2.62 -14.17 -16.24
CA ILE A 38 -1.67 -13.47 -17.12
C ILE A 38 -2.35 -12.24 -17.75
N VAL A 39 -3.57 -12.41 -18.27
CA VAL A 39 -4.34 -11.29 -18.85
C VAL A 39 -4.64 -10.22 -17.81
N ILE A 40 -5.10 -10.60 -16.62
CA ILE A 40 -5.39 -9.65 -15.53
C ILE A 40 -4.12 -8.91 -15.09
N THR A 41 -3.00 -9.61 -14.95
CA THR A 41 -1.71 -9.01 -14.61
C THR A 41 -1.22 -8.06 -15.71
N ALA A 42 -1.38 -8.43 -16.99
CA ALA A 42 -1.03 -7.56 -18.11
C ALA A 42 -1.88 -6.28 -18.14
N ILE A 43 -3.20 -6.39 -17.95
CA ILE A 43 -4.09 -5.23 -17.83
C ILE A 43 -3.68 -4.36 -16.63
N GLY A 44 -3.43 -4.99 -15.48
CA GLY A 44 -2.97 -4.29 -14.28
C GLY A 44 -1.62 -3.59 -14.46
N ALA A 45 -0.70 -4.16 -15.24
CA ALA A 45 0.57 -3.57 -15.60
C ALA A 45 0.38 -2.35 -16.51
N ILE A 46 -0.46 -2.48 -17.55
CA ILE A 46 -0.79 -1.38 -18.47
C ILE A 46 -1.35 -0.20 -17.67
N LEU A 47 -2.34 -0.43 -16.80
CA LEU A 47 -2.90 0.64 -15.96
C LEU A 47 -1.81 1.30 -15.09
N ARG A 48 -0.87 0.54 -14.55
CA ARG A 48 0.20 1.09 -13.67
C ARG A 48 1.29 1.82 -14.44
N ILE A 49 1.55 1.50 -15.70
CA ILE A 49 2.61 2.11 -16.51
C ILE A 49 2.07 3.25 -17.39
N TYR A 50 0.80 3.19 -17.76
CA TYR A 50 0.16 4.21 -18.56
C TYR A 50 0.22 5.58 -17.88
N ASN A 51 0.70 6.60 -18.60
CA ASN A 51 0.85 7.98 -18.13
C ASN A 51 1.63 8.15 -16.81
N LEU A 52 2.58 7.26 -16.52
CA LEU A 52 3.31 7.25 -15.25
C LEU A 52 4.08 8.56 -14.95
N GLY A 53 4.54 9.28 -15.98
CA GLY A 53 5.20 10.59 -15.86
C GLY A 53 4.28 11.79 -16.07
N TYR A 54 2.96 11.60 -16.21
CA TYR A 54 2.03 12.67 -16.57
C TYR A 54 1.90 13.73 -15.48
N GLN A 55 1.59 13.31 -14.25
CA GLN A 55 1.42 14.21 -13.11
C GLN A 55 2.78 14.64 -12.54
N SER A 56 2.90 15.89 -12.09
CA SER A 56 4.12 16.39 -11.46
C SER A 56 4.46 15.63 -10.17
N ILE A 57 5.73 15.69 -9.77
CA ILE A 57 6.19 15.30 -8.43
C ILE A 57 5.49 16.22 -7.42
N TRP A 58 4.85 15.60 -6.43
CA TRP A 58 4.22 16.28 -5.29
C TRP A 58 5.09 16.13 -4.03
N LEU A 59 4.64 16.72 -2.93
CA LEU A 59 5.39 16.85 -1.68
C LEU A 59 6.14 15.58 -1.24
N ASP A 60 5.45 14.46 -1.09
CA ASP A 60 6.06 13.23 -0.55
C ASP A 60 7.06 12.58 -1.55
N GLU A 61 6.82 12.72 -2.86
CA GLU A 61 7.73 12.24 -3.90
C GLU A 61 8.99 13.13 -3.96
N GLY A 62 8.82 14.46 -3.85
CA GLY A 62 9.93 15.41 -3.77
C GLY A 62 10.80 15.17 -2.55
N ALA A 63 10.20 14.90 -1.39
CA ALA A 63 10.93 14.51 -0.18
C ALA A 63 11.71 13.20 -0.38
N SER A 64 11.11 12.21 -1.05
CA SER A 64 11.79 10.94 -1.37
C SER A 64 13.01 11.16 -2.26
N PHE A 65 12.88 12.02 -3.26
CA PHE A 65 13.98 12.43 -4.11
C PHE A 65 15.08 13.19 -3.33
N GLY A 66 14.69 14.11 -2.44
CA GLY A 66 15.61 14.87 -1.58
C GLY A 66 16.43 14.01 -0.61
N TYR A 67 15.98 12.78 -0.32
CA TYR A 67 16.74 11.82 0.49
C TYR A 67 17.82 11.07 -0.29
N ILE A 68 17.78 11.11 -1.63
CA ILE A 68 18.80 10.49 -2.48
C ILE A 68 20.09 11.31 -2.37
N LYS A 69 21.20 10.65 -2.07
CA LYS A 69 22.55 11.22 -2.07
C LYS A 69 23.40 10.59 -3.17
N GLU A 70 24.58 11.17 -3.40
CA GLU A 70 25.56 10.68 -4.38
C GLU A 70 26.00 9.23 -4.11
N THR A 71 26.00 8.81 -2.84
CA THR A 71 26.40 7.45 -2.45
C THR A 71 25.25 6.66 -1.85
N PHE A 72 25.34 5.33 -2.00
CA PHE A 72 24.45 4.37 -1.33
C PHE A 72 24.41 4.61 0.20
N ALA A 73 25.58 4.72 0.84
CA ALA A 73 25.68 4.93 2.27
C ALA A 73 25.08 6.27 2.70
N GLY A 74 25.31 7.34 1.93
CA GLY A 74 24.69 8.64 2.16
C GLY A 74 23.16 8.59 2.08
N THR A 75 22.61 7.88 1.08
CA THR A 75 21.17 7.70 0.93
C THR A 75 20.58 6.90 2.10
N TRP A 76 21.25 5.83 2.51
CA TRP A 76 20.85 5.03 3.67
C TRP A 76 20.77 5.89 4.94
N THR A 77 21.87 6.60 5.25
CA THR A 77 21.97 7.45 6.44
C THR A 77 20.91 8.54 6.41
N GLN A 78 20.76 9.24 5.27
CA GLN A 78 19.77 10.31 5.13
C GLN A 78 18.34 9.80 5.33
N ALA A 79 17.99 8.63 4.78
CA ALA A 79 16.68 8.03 4.98
C ALA A 79 16.42 7.71 6.45
N VAL A 80 17.40 7.09 7.13
CA VAL A 80 17.30 6.73 8.55
C VAL A 80 17.20 7.96 9.45
N GLU A 81 18.00 9.01 9.20
CA GLU A 81 17.94 10.28 9.93
C GLU A 81 16.62 11.02 9.71
N ALA A 82 16.08 10.96 8.49
CA ALA A 82 14.73 11.41 8.17
C ALA A 82 13.63 10.50 8.76
N LYS A 83 14.03 9.51 9.56
CA LYS A 83 13.16 8.53 10.21
C LYS A 83 12.33 7.75 9.21
N GLN A 84 12.84 7.47 8.02
CA GLN A 84 12.18 6.67 6.99
C GLN A 84 12.84 5.30 6.86
N ALA A 85 12.05 4.29 6.48
CA ALA A 85 12.59 2.98 6.17
C ALA A 85 13.37 3.06 4.83
N PRO A 86 14.61 2.54 4.76
CA PRO A 86 15.56 2.96 3.73
C PRO A 86 15.41 2.23 2.38
N LEU A 87 14.74 1.07 2.32
CA LEU A 87 14.80 0.20 1.13
C LEU A 87 14.28 0.87 -0.14
N HIS A 88 13.18 1.62 -0.04
CA HIS A 88 12.64 2.31 -1.21
C HIS A 88 13.58 3.42 -1.68
N MET A 89 14.18 4.18 -0.76
CA MET A 89 15.14 5.24 -1.12
C MET A 89 16.39 4.69 -1.81
N ILE A 90 16.87 3.53 -1.36
CA ILE A 90 17.96 2.80 -2.03
C ILE A 90 17.58 2.42 -3.46
N ILE A 91 16.36 1.92 -3.68
CA ILE A 91 15.89 1.58 -5.02
C ILE A 91 15.84 2.84 -5.91
N LEU A 92 15.31 3.94 -5.38
CA LEU A 92 15.27 5.22 -6.10
C LEU A 92 16.67 5.76 -6.40
N HIS A 93 17.64 5.61 -5.49
CA HIS A 93 19.04 5.96 -5.73
C HIS A 93 19.57 5.26 -6.98
N PHE A 94 19.35 3.95 -7.12
CA PHE A 94 19.77 3.21 -8.31
C PHE A 94 19.01 3.63 -9.57
N MET A 95 17.71 3.93 -9.49
CA MET A 95 16.96 4.44 -10.64
C MET A 95 17.48 5.81 -11.10
N ASN A 96 17.83 6.66 -10.13
CA ASN A 96 18.37 7.99 -10.38
C ASN A 96 19.73 7.97 -11.10
N LEU A 97 20.51 6.88 -10.99
CA LEU A 97 21.74 6.71 -11.76
C LEU A 97 21.49 6.56 -13.27
N PHE A 98 20.32 6.08 -13.66
CA PHE A 98 19.94 5.93 -15.08
C PHE A 98 19.16 7.13 -15.59
N SER A 99 18.17 7.59 -14.83
CA SER A 99 17.35 8.76 -15.16
C SER A 99 16.64 9.26 -13.91
N SER A 100 16.63 10.59 -13.73
CA SER A 100 15.90 11.26 -12.67
C SER A 100 14.45 11.59 -13.03
N SER A 101 13.96 11.21 -14.22
CA SER A 101 12.59 11.52 -14.68
C SER A 101 11.49 10.92 -13.78
N GLU A 102 10.30 11.51 -13.79
CA GLU A 102 9.17 11.03 -12.98
C GLU A 102 8.78 9.60 -13.34
N PHE A 103 8.87 9.28 -14.63
CA PHE A 103 8.66 7.91 -15.11
C PHE A 103 9.65 6.93 -14.45
N SER A 104 10.95 7.25 -14.47
CA SER A 104 12.02 6.42 -13.90
C SER A 104 11.83 6.20 -12.40
N LEU A 105 11.53 7.28 -11.66
CA LEU A 105 11.36 7.23 -10.20
C LEU A 105 10.09 6.46 -9.77
N ARG A 106 9.03 6.48 -10.59
CA ARG A 106 7.77 5.78 -10.28
C ARG A 106 7.73 4.34 -10.77
N LEU A 107 8.59 3.98 -11.74
CA LEU A 107 8.63 2.65 -12.35
C LEU A 107 8.77 1.50 -11.33
N PRO A 108 9.63 1.59 -10.28
CA PRO A 108 9.71 0.55 -9.26
C PRO A 108 8.36 0.27 -8.58
N SER A 109 7.64 1.32 -8.18
CA SER A 109 6.32 1.18 -7.54
C SER A 109 5.30 0.56 -8.48
N ALA A 110 5.33 0.90 -9.77
CA ALA A 110 4.46 0.31 -10.78
C ALA A 110 4.72 -1.19 -10.94
N ILE A 111 6.00 -1.61 -10.92
CA ILE A 111 6.41 -3.01 -10.94
C ILE A 111 5.93 -3.73 -9.68
N PHE A 112 6.17 -3.18 -8.48
CA PHE A 112 5.73 -3.82 -7.23
C PHE A 112 4.21 -3.98 -7.16
N GLY A 113 3.47 -2.95 -7.56
CA GLY A 113 2.01 -3.00 -7.66
C GLY A 113 1.53 -4.07 -8.63
N THR A 114 2.19 -4.21 -9.79
CA THR A 114 1.88 -5.24 -10.79
C THR A 114 2.15 -6.64 -10.25
N LEU A 115 3.30 -6.86 -9.60
CA LEU A 115 3.68 -8.14 -9.02
C LEU A 115 2.78 -8.56 -7.85
N THR A 116 2.08 -7.63 -7.20
CA THR A 116 1.13 -7.97 -6.12
C THR A 116 -0.11 -8.70 -6.66
N ILE A 117 -0.47 -8.49 -7.93
CA ILE A 117 -1.64 -9.12 -8.59
C ILE A 117 -1.55 -10.66 -8.62
N PRO A 118 -0.46 -11.28 -9.10
CA PRO A 118 -0.33 -12.74 -9.02
C PRO A 118 -0.21 -13.23 -7.58
N VAL A 119 0.41 -12.47 -6.67
CA VAL A 119 0.52 -12.86 -5.26
C VAL A 119 -0.85 -13.00 -4.61
N ILE A 120 -1.74 -12.01 -4.78
CA ILE A 120 -3.10 -12.11 -4.21
C ILE A 120 -3.90 -13.27 -4.83
N TYR A 121 -3.68 -13.61 -6.10
CA TYR A 121 -4.27 -14.81 -6.70
C TYR A 121 -3.83 -16.08 -5.97
N PHE A 122 -2.52 -16.26 -5.77
CA PHE A 122 -1.99 -17.45 -5.09
C PHE A 122 -2.44 -17.53 -3.63
N THR A 123 -2.49 -16.39 -2.93
CA THR A 123 -3.01 -16.31 -1.56
C THR A 123 -4.49 -16.69 -1.50
N GLY A 124 -5.35 -16.04 -2.28
CA GLY A 124 -6.78 -16.35 -2.33
C GLY A 124 -7.06 -17.78 -2.78
N LYS A 125 -6.27 -18.30 -3.73
CA LYS A 125 -6.32 -19.70 -4.17
C LYS A 125 -6.01 -20.67 -3.03
N SER A 126 -4.97 -20.40 -2.25
CA SER A 126 -4.57 -21.25 -1.13
C SER A 126 -5.57 -21.23 0.03
N LEU A 127 -6.24 -20.10 0.26
CA LEU A 127 -7.16 -19.92 1.38
C LEU A 127 -8.59 -20.37 1.08
N PHE A 128 -9.11 -20.05 -0.11
CA PHE A 128 -10.53 -20.24 -0.43
C PHE A 128 -10.78 -21.02 -1.73
N GLY A 129 -9.89 -20.89 -2.72
CA GLY A 129 -9.99 -21.60 -3.99
C GLY A 129 -9.69 -20.75 -5.21
N LYS A 130 -9.61 -21.39 -6.40
CA LYS A 130 -9.21 -20.73 -7.65
C LYS A 130 -10.14 -19.56 -8.03
N LYS A 131 -11.45 -19.67 -7.77
CA LYS A 131 -12.44 -18.63 -8.09
C LYS A 131 -12.20 -17.37 -7.26
N GLU A 132 -12.01 -17.52 -5.94
CA GLU A 132 -11.69 -16.41 -5.04
C GLU A 132 -10.35 -15.78 -5.37
N GLY A 133 -9.32 -16.59 -5.67
CA GLY A 133 -8.02 -16.08 -6.11
C GLY A 133 -8.13 -15.19 -7.34
N ILE A 134 -8.83 -15.63 -8.38
CA ILE A 134 -8.88 -14.88 -9.64
C ILE A 134 -9.73 -13.60 -9.53
N VAL A 135 -10.83 -13.65 -8.76
CA VAL A 135 -11.64 -12.47 -8.46
C VAL A 135 -10.84 -11.47 -7.63
N SER A 136 -10.09 -11.93 -6.62
CA SER A 136 -9.22 -11.05 -5.80
C SER A 136 -8.15 -10.35 -6.64
N ALA A 137 -7.49 -11.08 -7.55
CA ALA A 137 -6.51 -10.52 -8.46
C ALA A 137 -7.11 -9.48 -9.41
N PHE A 138 -8.30 -9.76 -9.97
CA PHE A 138 -9.01 -8.81 -10.81
C PHE A 138 -9.34 -7.52 -10.03
N LEU A 139 -9.94 -7.65 -8.84
CA LEU A 139 -10.30 -6.49 -8.01
C LEU A 139 -9.08 -5.66 -7.62
N LEU A 140 -7.94 -6.29 -7.33
CA LEU A 140 -6.70 -5.57 -7.01
C LEU A 140 -6.11 -4.88 -8.26
N ALA A 141 -6.23 -5.48 -9.43
CA ALA A 141 -5.73 -4.92 -10.69
C ALA A 141 -6.39 -3.57 -11.01
N ILE A 142 -7.69 -3.44 -10.72
CA ILE A 142 -8.52 -2.24 -10.96
C ILE A 142 -8.75 -1.37 -9.72
N SER A 143 -8.19 -1.73 -8.56
CA SER A 143 -8.39 -0.98 -7.32
C SER A 143 -7.77 0.41 -7.43
N MET A 144 -8.62 1.44 -7.29
CA MET A 144 -8.21 2.84 -7.41
C MET A 144 -7.13 3.21 -6.38
N MET A 145 -7.29 2.78 -5.12
CA MET A 145 -6.29 3.02 -4.08
C MET A 145 -4.94 2.39 -4.43
N HIS A 146 -4.95 1.15 -4.91
CA HIS A 146 -3.71 0.46 -5.26
C HIS A 146 -3.04 1.05 -6.50
N LEU A 147 -3.82 1.43 -7.52
CA LEU A 147 -3.30 2.11 -8.72
C LEU A 147 -2.62 3.42 -8.36
N TRP A 148 -3.27 4.25 -7.55
CA TRP A 148 -2.70 5.52 -7.09
C TRP A 148 -1.32 5.30 -6.47
N TYR A 149 -1.21 4.44 -5.46
CA TYR A 149 0.05 4.18 -4.77
C TYR A 149 1.06 3.34 -5.57
N SER A 150 0.64 2.74 -6.69
CA SER A 150 1.55 2.09 -7.65
C SER A 150 2.17 3.12 -8.61
N GLN A 151 1.60 4.31 -8.76
CA GLN A 151 2.11 5.37 -9.63
C GLN A 151 2.76 6.53 -8.87
N GLU A 152 3.26 6.27 -7.66
CA GLU A 152 4.04 7.22 -6.88
C GLU A 152 5.44 6.66 -6.62
N ALA A 153 6.46 7.50 -6.65
CA ALA A 153 7.83 7.21 -6.21
C ALA A 153 7.88 7.11 -4.66
N ARG A 154 7.08 6.20 -4.12
CA ARG A 154 6.84 5.97 -2.69
C ARG A 154 6.79 4.48 -2.38
N MET A 155 7.10 4.16 -1.13
CA MET A 155 7.27 2.80 -0.61
C MET A 155 5.97 1.97 -0.46
N TYR A 156 4.79 2.53 -0.73
CA TYR A 156 3.51 1.90 -0.37
C TYR A 156 3.23 0.63 -1.18
N ALA A 157 3.40 0.65 -2.51
CA ALA A 157 3.24 -0.54 -3.35
C ALA A 157 4.29 -1.63 -3.03
N GLN A 158 5.52 -1.20 -2.70
CA GLN A 158 6.60 -2.08 -2.26
C GLN A 158 6.26 -2.78 -0.94
N MET A 159 5.80 -2.03 0.07
CA MET A 159 5.35 -2.59 1.35
C MET A 159 4.21 -3.59 1.13
N LEU A 160 3.22 -3.23 0.31
CA LEU A 160 2.07 -4.07 0.02
C LEU A 160 2.47 -5.42 -0.61
N LEU A 161 3.39 -5.42 -1.58
CA LEU A 161 3.89 -6.65 -2.20
C LEU A 161 4.54 -7.56 -1.15
N PHE A 162 5.48 -7.04 -0.38
CA PHE A 162 6.22 -7.84 0.59
C PHE A 162 5.35 -8.29 1.77
N ALA A 163 4.40 -7.46 2.21
CA ALA A 163 3.40 -7.87 3.20
C ALA A 163 2.48 -8.99 2.65
N SER A 164 2.08 -8.92 1.38
CA SER A 164 1.27 -9.95 0.74
C SER A 164 2.03 -11.27 0.56
N LEU A 165 3.33 -11.20 0.24
CA LEU A 165 4.21 -12.37 0.17
C LEU A 165 4.45 -12.96 1.57
N SER A 166 4.66 -12.13 2.59
CA SER A 166 4.73 -12.56 4.00
C SER A 166 3.46 -13.30 4.41
N LEU A 167 2.28 -12.74 4.13
CA LEU A 167 0.97 -13.37 4.36
C LEU A 167 0.87 -14.74 3.67
N TYR A 168 1.24 -14.82 2.38
CA TYR A 168 1.21 -16.07 1.63
C TYR A 168 2.15 -17.14 2.20
N PHE A 169 3.44 -16.82 2.35
CA PHE A 169 4.45 -17.78 2.77
C PHE A 169 4.29 -18.20 4.22
N PHE A 170 3.79 -17.33 5.10
CA PHE A 170 3.42 -17.72 6.44
C PHE A 170 2.33 -18.80 6.40
N TYR A 171 1.24 -18.58 5.65
CA TYR A 171 0.15 -19.54 5.54
C TYR A 171 0.62 -20.88 4.97
N VAL A 172 1.46 -20.87 3.95
CA VAL A 172 2.02 -22.10 3.34
C VAL A 172 3.00 -22.79 4.30
N ALA A 173 3.77 -22.03 5.09
CA ALA A 173 4.74 -22.57 6.04
C ALA A 173 4.09 -23.30 7.22
N VAL A 174 3.03 -22.72 7.82
CA VAL A 174 2.30 -23.34 8.93
C VAL A 174 1.54 -24.59 8.49
N ASN A 175 1.16 -24.67 7.21
CA ASN A 175 0.49 -25.82 6.61
C ASN A 175 1.45 -26.90 6.06
N GLY A 176 2.73 -26.87 6.45
CA GLY A 176 3.65 -28.01 6.30
C GLY A 176 4.83 -27.79 5.35
N ASN A 177 4.88 -26.69 4.59
CA ASN A 177 6.02 -26.39 3.73
C ASN A 177 7.15 -25.70 4.51
N ARG A 178 8.12 -26.48 4.99
CA ARG A 178 9.21 -25.97 5.83
C ARG A 178 10.07 -24.89 5.17
N ASN A 179 10.27 -24.96 3.85
CA ASN A 179 11.11 -24.00 3.13
C ASN A 179 10.47 -22.60 3.08
N SER A 180 9.15 -22.53 3.22
CA SER A 180 8.41 -21.26 3.19
C SER A 180 8.67 -20.38 4.42
N TRP A 181 9.21 -20.93 5.52
CA TRP A 181 9.64 -20.13 6.67
C TRP A 181 10.76 -19.14 6.33
N ILE A 182 11.70 -19.53 5.45
CA ILE A 182 12.78 -18.64 5.02
C ILE A 182 12.21 -17.48 4.21
N LEU A 183 11.33 -17.79 3.25
CA LEU A 183 10.67 -16.77 2.43
C LEU A 183 9.78 -15.86 3.27
N TYR A 184 9.08 -16.40 4.27
CA TYR A 184 8.34 -15.62 5.25
C TYR A 184 9.24 -14.61 5.97
N VAL A 185 10.41 -15.02 6.47
CA VAL A 185 11.36 -14.13 7.15
C VAL A 185 11.87 -13.05 6.19
N ILE A 186 12.29 -13.44 4.98
CA ILE A 186 12.81 -12.51 3.97
C ILE A 186 11.78 -11.44 3.63
N PHE A 187 10.56 -11.83 3.25
CA PHE A 187 9.55 -10.86 2.84
C PHE A 187 9.00 -10.04 4.02
N SER A 188 9.00 -10.59 5.23
CA SER A 188 8.67 -9.83 6.43
C SER A 188 9.72 -8.75 6.72
N ALA A 189 11.00 -9.09 6.63
CA ALA A 189 12.09 -8.12 6.78
C ALA A 189 12.04 -7.05 5.68
N LEU A 190 11.85 -7.45 4.42
CA LEU A 190 11.73 -6.50 3.30
C LEU A 190 10.52 -5.56 3.46
N ALA A 191 9.39 -6.05 3.96
CA ALA A 191 8.24 -5.19 4.27
C ALA A 191 8.61 -4.14 5.34
N PHE A 192 9.29 -4.54 6.42
CA PHE A 192 9.75 -3.62 7.47
C PHE A 192 10.76 -2.59 6.97
N TYR A 193 11.69 -3.00 6.11
CA TYR A 193 12.66 -2.11 5.48
C TYR A 193 12.02 -1.19 4.42
N SER A 194 10.81 -1.52 3.95
CA SER A 194 10.02 -0.65 3.07
C SER A 194 9.26 0.41 3.85
N HIS A 195 8.64 0.03 4.98
CA HIS A 195 7.87 0.93 5.82
C HIS A 195 7.72 0.34 7.23
N TYR A 196 8.02 1.12 8.28
CA TYR A 196 8.02 0.60 9.66
C TYR A 196 6.65 0.13 10.16
N TYR A 197 5.58 0.68 9.61
CA TYR A 197 4.20 0.23 9.87
C TYR A 197 3.97 -1.26 9.52
N ALA A 198 4.85 -1.88 8.73
CA ALA A 198 4.84 -3.32 8.50
C ALA A 198 5.05 -4.14 9.79
N VAL A 199 5.49 -3.55 10.91
CA VAL A 199 5.48 -4.24 12.22
C VAL A 199 4.12 -4.83 12.56
N PHE A 200 3.03 -4.19 12.12
CA PHE A 200 1.66 -4.67 12.33
C PHE A 200 1.24 -5.80 11.38
N VAL A 201 2.05 -6.16 10.39
CA VAL A 201 1.84 -7.35 9.53
C VAL A 201 2.17 -8.63 10.31
N PHE A 202 3.24 -8.60 11.12
CA PHE A 202 3.77 -9.80 11.78
C PHE A 202 3.00 -10.16 13.05
N LEU A 203 2.51 -9.16 13.79
CA LEU A 203 1.79 -9.37 15.05
C LEU A 203 0.56 -10.29 14.88
N PRO A 204 -0.34 -10.09 13.90
CA PRO A 204 -1.46 -11.00 13.67
C PRO A 204 -1.08 -12.42 13.32
N GLN A 205 0.03 -12.60 12.60
CA GLN A 205 0.53 -13.92 12.19
C GLN A 205 1.07 -14.68 13.41
N VAL A 206 1.81 -14.00 14.29
CA VAL A 206 2.24 -14.54 15.59
C VAL A 206 1.03 -14.91 16.45
N VAL A 207 0.05 -14.01 16.58
CA VAL A 207 -1.18 -14.27 17.36
C VAL A 207 -1.94 -15.47 16.79
N PHE A 208 -2.10 -15.55 15.46
CA PHE A 208 -2.75 -16.68 14.81
C PHE A 208 -2.04 -18.00 15.12
N TYR A 209 -0.70 -18.04 14.99
CA TYR A 209 0.07 -19.24 15.28
C TYR A 209 -0.10 -19.70 16.73
N LEU A 210 0.05 -18.77 17.68
CA LEU A 210 -0.09 -19.06 19.10
C LEU A 210 -1.49 -19.53 19.46
N LEU A 211 -2.54 -18.94 18.87
CA LEU A 211 -3.92 -19.36 19.15
C LEU A 211 -4.26 -20.72 18.53
N PHE A 212 -4.03 -20.89 17.22
CA PHE A 212 -4.54 -22.05 16.47
C PHE A 212 -3.59 -23.25 16.47
N HIS A 213 -2.27 -23.03 16.50
CA HIS A 213 -1.30 -24.11 16.46
C HIS A 213 -0.70 -24.44 17.84
N VAL A 214 -0.75 -23.54 18.82
CA VAL A 214 -0.24 -23.80 20.19
C VAL A 214 -1.39 -23.98 21.19
N ALA A 215 -2.19 -22.94 21.43
CA ALA A 215 -3.18 -22.93 22.52
C ALA A 215 -4.33 -23.93 22.30
N VAL A 216 -4.91 -24.00 21.10
CA VAL A 216 -6.00 -24.95 20.81
C VAL A 216 -5.55 -26.42 20.97
N PRO A 217 -4.39 -26.86 20.45
CA PRO A 217 -3.88 -28.21 20.71
C PRO A 217 -3.59 -28.50 22.18
N LEU A 218 -2.97 -27.58 22.91
CA LEU A 218 -2.69 -27.75 24.34
C LEU A 218 -3.98 -27.85 25.17
N TYR A 219 -5.00 -27.06 24.83
CA TYR A 219 -6.31 -27.14 25.48
C TYR A 219 -7.02 -28.48 25.19
N LYS A 220 -6.96 -28.95 23.93
CA LYS A 220 -7.61 -30.21 23.52
C LYS A 220 -6.88 -31.46 24.01
N LYS A 221 -5.57 -31.39 24.22
CA LYS A 221 -4.75 -32.53 24.65
C LYS A 221 -3.89 -32.10 25.85
N LYS A 222 -4.31 -32.52 27.05
CA LYS A 222 -3.73 -32.15 28.35
C LYS A 222 -2.22 -32.44 28.54
N PHE A 223 -1.58 -33.21 27.65
CA PHE A 223 -0.19 -33.67 27.80
C PHE A 223 0.58 -33.69 26.48
N ILE A 224 0.57 -32.59 25.72
CA ILE A 224 1.47 -32.42 24.57
C ILE A 224 2.65 -31.53 24.98
N SER A 225 3.88 -31.91 24.64
CA SER A 225 5.05 -31.03 24.77
C SER A 225 5.01 -29.93 23.70
N LEU A 226 5.54 -28.73 23.98
CA LEU A 226 5.67 -27.67 22.96
C LEU A 226 6.46 -28.14 21.72
N TRP A 227 7.35 -29.12 21.89
CA TRP A 227 8.12 -29.71 20.80
C TRP A 227 7.30 -30.60 19.85
N ASP A 228 6.14 -31.08 20.29
CA ASP A 228 5.22 -31.86 19.46
C ASP A 228 4.22 -30.95 18.69
N VAL A 229 4.25 -29.64 18.95
CA VAL A 229 3.43 -28.66 18.22
C VAL A 229 3.96 -28.54 16.78
N PRO A 230 3.10 -28.71 15.75
CA PRO A 230 3.52 -28.61 14.36
C PRO A 230 4.23 -27.30 14.07
N ALA A 231 5.42 -27.39 13.48
CA ALA A 231 6.26 -26.26 13.07
C ALA A 231 6.81 -25.36 14.21
N PHE A 232 6.72 -25.73 15.48
CA PHE A 232 7.15 -24.87 16.60
C PHE A 232 8.61 -24.45 16.54
N LYS A 233 9.52 -25.38 16.25
CA LYS A 233 10.94 -25.07 16.08
C LYS A 233 11.16 -24.07 14.94
N GLN A 234 10.49 -24.29 13.80
CA GLN A 234 10.63 -23.44 12.63
C GLN A 234 10.05 -22.05 12.86
N PHE A 235 8.89 -21.96 13.50
CA PHE A 235 8.28 -20.69 13.90
C PHE A 235 9.21 -19.91 14.83
N SER A 236 9.71 -20.53 15.91
CA SER A 236 10.63 -19.88 16.85
C SER A 236 11.91 -19.39 16.18
N LEU A 237 12.52 -20.21 15.32
CA LEU A 237 13.70 -19.81 14.53
C LEU A 237 13.38 -18.66 13.56
N ALA A 238 12.19 -18.67 12.94
CA ALA A 238 11.76 -17.60 12.06
C ALA A 238 11.57 -16.27 12.81
N ILE A 239 11.01 -16.29 14.02
CA ILE A 239 10.86 -15.08 14.84
C ILE A 239 12.23 -14.53 15.27
N ILE A 240 13.15 -15.40 15.70
CA ILE A 240 14.52 -15.00 16.05
C ILE A 240 15.23 -14.41 14.82
N ALA A 241 15.16 -15.08 13.67
CA ALA A 241 15.77 -14.60 12.44
C ALA A 241 15.19 -13.26 11.99
N LEU A 242 13.86 -13.10 12.03
CA LEU A 242 13.19 -11.85 11.71
C LEU A 242 13.64 -10.73 12.66
N PHE A 243 13.72 -11.00 13.97
CA PHE A 243 14.20 -10.04 14.95
C PHE A 243 15.63 -9.58 14.64
N ILE A 244 16.53 -10.50 14.30
CA ILE A 244 17.90 -10.18 13.90
C ILE A 244 17.91 -9.31 12.63
N CYS A 245 17.09 -9.64 11.62
CA CYS A 245 17.01 -8.86 10.38
C CYS A 245 16.53 -7.42 10.62
N VAL A 246 15.58 -7.19 11.53
CA VAL A 246 15.04 -5.83 11.81
C VAL A 246 15.85 -5.04 12.83
N LEU A 247 16.75 -5.69 13.57
CA LEU A 247 17.56 -5.09 14.62
C LEU A 247 18.27 -3.79 14.20
N PRO A 248 18.89 -3.68 13.00
CA PRO A 248 19.57 -2.44 12.57
C PRO A 248 18.65 -1.22 12.47
N LEU A 249 17.35 -1.43 12.29
CA LEU A 249 16.36 -0.37 12.12
C LEU A 249 15.45 -0.19 13.36
N LEU A 250 15.70 -0.94 14.44
CA LEU A 250 14.88 -0.89 15.64
C LEU A 250 14.94 0.48 16.34
N ILE A 251 16.14 1.06 16.47
CA ILE A 251 16.34 2.40 17.06
C ILE A 251 15.67 3.50 16.20
N PRO A 252 15.92 3.58 14.87
CA PRO A 252 15.20 4.50 13.99
C PRO A 252 13.68 4.36 14.04
N PHE A 253 13.17 3.12 14.08
CA PHE A 253 11.74 2.86 14.21
C PHE A 253 11.18 3.43 15.52
N ILE A 254 11.80 3.15 16.66
CA ILE A 254 11.36 3.67 17.96
C ILE A 254 11.41 5.20 17.97
N SER A 255 12.48 5.80 17.43
CA SER A 255 12.60 7.26 17.28
C SER A 255 11.50 7.85 16.39
N GLN A 256 11.14 7.18 15.29
CA GLN A 256 10.00 7.58 14.46
C GLN A 256 8.69 7.50 15.23
N ALA A 257 8.43 6.38 15.90
CA ALA A 257 7.20 6.15 16.65
C ALA A 257 7.00 7.24 17.72
N ILE A 258 8.01 7.47 18.56
CA ILE A 258 7.98 8.52 19.60
C ILE A 258 7.73 9.88 18.95
N SER A 259 8.47 10.22 17.89
CA SER A 259 8.35 11.51 17.21
C SER A 259 6.99 11.75 16.57
N ARG A 260 6.31 10.69 16.12
CA ARG A 260 4.98 10.79 15.51
C ARG A 260 3.87 10.87 16.55
N THR A 261 4.09 10.30 17.74
CA THR A 261 3.10 10.27 18.82
C THR A 261 3.31 11.32 19.91
N SER A 262 4.35 12.15 19.82
CA SER A 262 4.71 13.12 20.86
C SER A 262 3.92 14.44 20.83
N GLY A 263 3.10 14.65 19.79
CA GLY A 263 2.34 15.88 19.60
C GLY A 263 0.89 15.61 19.23
N THR A 264 0.06 16.63 19.29
CA THR A 264 -1.33 16.52 18.83
C THR A 264 -1.35 16.28 17.31
N PRO A 265 -2.23 15.39 16.81
CA PRO A 265 -2.41 15.21 15.38
C PRO A 265 -2.83 16.54 14.73
N THR A 266 -2.04 17.01 13.75
CA THR A 266 -2.31 18.28 13.04
C THR A 266 -3.03 18.07 11.71
N TRP A 267 -3.06 16.84 11.20
CA TRP A 267 -3.70 16.47 9.93
C TRP A 267 -4.13 15.00 9.92
N GLY A 268 -4.97 14.66 8.94
CA GLY A 268 -5.39 13.28 8.71
C GLY A 268 -6.68 12.89 9.43
N VAL A 269 -6.94 11.58 9.51
CA VAL A 269 -8.15 11.04 10.13
C VAL A 269 -7.89 10.79 11.61
N GLY A 270 -8.59 11.51 12.49
CA GLY A 270 -8.50 11.30 13.93
C GLY A 270 -9.23 10.05 14.43
N GLN A 271 -9.00 9.70 15.70
CA GLN A 271 -9.74 8.65 16.41
C GLN A 271 -11.22 9.05 16.56
N SER A 272 -12.04 8.65 15.59
CA SER A 272 -13.44 9.07 15.48
C SER A 272 -14.30 7.98 14.84
N ALA A 273 -15.62 8.08 14.97
CA ALA A 273 -16.57 7.12 14.40
C ALA A 273 -16.47 7.02 12.86
N SER A 274 -15.94 8.05 12.18
CA SER A 274 -15.74 8.06 10.74
C SER A 274 -14.47 7.35 10.28
N PHE A 275 -13.56 6.94 11.18
CA PHE A 275 -12.30 6.28 10.82
C PHE A 275 -12.51 5.03 9.95
N ILE A 276 -13.33 4.10 10.42
CA ILE A 276 -13.61 2.85 9.68
C ILE A 276 -14.38 3.12 8.38
N PRO A 277 -15.46 3.93 8.36
CA PRO A 277 -16.12 4.33 7.12
C PRO A 277 -15.18 4.93 6.07
N ILE A 278 -14.32 5.88 6.46
CA ILE A 278 -13.34 6.50 5.54
C ILE A 278 -12.40 5.44 4.97
N MET A 279 -11.86 4.57 5.83
CA MET A 279 -10.99 3.46 5.43
C MET A 279 -11.67 2.53 4.41
N LEU A 280 -12.90 2.10 4.68
CA LEU A 280 -13.61 1.15 3.81
C LEU A 280 -14.02 1.79 2.48
N VAL A 281 -14.36 3.08 2.48
CA VAL A 281 -14.62 3.85 1.25
C VAL A 281 -13.36 3.95 0.40
N GLU A 282 -12.21 4.25 1.02
CA GLU A 282 -10.90 4.29 0.35
C GLU A 282 -10.50 2.93 -0.25
N PHE A 283 -10.73 1.82 0.47
CA PHE A 283 -10.46 0.46 -0.03
C PHE A 283 -11.39 0.03 -1.18
N SER A 284 -12.56 0.66 -1.29
CA SER A 284 -13.60 0.34 -2.27
C SER A 284 -13.48 1.23 -3.51
N THR A 285 -14.31 2.26 -3.60
CA THR A 285 -14.49 3.10 -4.79
C THR A 285 -14.20 4.57 -4.51
N ARG A 286 -13.71 4.94 -3.32
CA ARG A 286 -13.53 6.35 -2.88
C ARG A 286 -14.81 7.20 -2.94
N VAL A 287 -15.96 6.60 -3.27
CA VAL A 287 -17.28 7.21 -3.34
C VAL A 287 -18.19 6.47 -2.36
N PRO A 288 -18.77 7.16 -1.35
CA PRO A 288 -19.50 6.49 -0.28
C PRO A 288 -20.65 5.60 -0.76
N SER A 289 -21.46 6.08 -1.71
CA SER A 289 -22.67 5.38 -2.19
C SER A 289 -22.34 4.04 -2.87
N SER A 290 -21.39 4.02 -3.81
CA SER A 290 -20.96 2.78 -4.49
C SER A 290 -20.14 1.85 -3.60
N SER A 291 -19.46 2.38 -2.58
CA SER A 291 -18.67 1.57 -1.63
C SER A 291 -19.53 0.67 -0.76
N VAL A 292 -20.82 1.00 -0.55
CA VAL A 292 -21.76 0.15 0.21
C VAL A 292 -21.81 -1.28 -0.36
N ILE A 293 -21.78 -1.44 -1.68
CA ILE A 293 -21.84 -2.75 -2.33
C ILE A 293 -20.60 -3.59 -1.98
N PHE A 294 -19.41 -3.00 -2.04
CA PHE A 294 -18.17 -3.67 -1.66
C PHE A 294 -18.16 -4.03 -0.17
N ILE A 295 -18.65 -3.14 0.70
CA ILE A 295 -18.76 -3.39 2.14
C ILE A 295 -19.73 -4.54 2.44
N ILE A 296 -20.89 -4.60 1.77
CA ILE A 296 -21.83 -5.71 1.90
C ILE A 296 -21.16 -7.04 1.47
N LEU A 297 -20.46 -7.05 0.33
CA LEU A 297 -19.75 -8.24 -0.14
C LEU A 297 -18.64 -8.67 0.83
N PHE A 298 -17.90 -7.71 1.40
CA PHE A 298 -16.91 -7.97 2.44
C PHE A 298 -17.53 -8.64 3.67
N ILE A 299 -18.65 -8.10 4.18
CA ILE A 299 -19.35 -8.67 5.33
C ILE A 299 -19.87 -10.07 5.03
N ILE A 300 -20.48 -10.29 3.86
CA ILE A 300 -20.95 -11.62 3.43
C ILE A 300 -19.77 -12.59 3.39
N GLY A 301 -18.66 -12.20 2.76
CA GLY A 301 -17.47 -13.04 2.68
C GLY A 301 -16.90 -13.39 4.05
N LEU A 302 -16.85 -12.43 4.96
CA LEU A 302 -16.42 -12.63 6.35
C LEU A 302 -17.33 -13.63 7.07
N VAL A 303 -18.66 -13.45 7.02
CA VAL A 303 -19.64 -14.32 7.67
C VAL A 303 -19.60 -15.74 7.10
N VAL A 304 -19.53 -15.89 5.78
CA VAL A 304 -19.45 -17.21 5.12
C VAL A 304 -18.14 -17.92 5.45
N SER A 305 -17.04 -17.18 5.58
CA SER A 305 -15.76 -17.76 5.98
C SER A 305 -15.79 -18.19 7.44
N ALA A 306 -16.42 -17.41 8.33
CA ALA A 306 -16.56 -17.72 9.74
C ALA A 306 -17.38 -19.00 9.99
N THR A 307 -18.28 -19.37 9.08
CA THR A 307 -19.08 -20.60 9.20
C THR A 307 -18.38 -21.80 8.57
N ASN A 308 -17.80 -21.64 7.38
CA ASN A 308 -17.32 -22.77 6.57
C ASN A 308 -15.79 -22.96 6.56
N GLN A 309 -15.01 -21.92 6.86
CA GLN A 309 -13.53 -21.90 6.81
C GLN A 309 -12.96 -21.14 8.01
N LYS A 310 -13.30 -21.59 9.23
CA LYS A 310 -13.02 -20.88 10.49
C LYS A 310 -11.54 -20.48 10.65
N GLU A 311 -10.63 -21.37 10.30
CA GLU A 311 -9.19 -21.13 10.42
C GLU A 311 -8.70 -20.04 9.46
N GLN A 312 -9.10 -20.11 8.19
CA GLN A 312 -8.76 -19.10 7.19
C GLN A 312 -9.41 -17.76 7.51
N CYS A 313 -10.66 -17.78 7.98
CA CYS A 313 -11.36 -16.60 8.45
C CYS A 313 -10.66 -15.96 9.65
N ALA A 314 -10.18 -16.76 10.61
CA ALA A 314 -9.44 -16.25 11.76
C ALA A 314 -8.09 -15.69 11.34
N TYR A 315 -7.36 -16.36 10.43
CA TYR A 315 -6.09 -15.86 9.93
C TYR A 315 -6.21 -14.48 9.28
N LEU A 316 -7.11 -14.37 8.29
CA LEU A 316 -7.37 -13.11 7.61
C LEU A 316 -8.04 -12.07 8.52
N GLY A 317 -8.94 -12.49 9.40
CA GLY A 317 -9.63 -11.62 10.35
C GLY A 317 -8.66 -11.00 11.36
N LEU A 318 -7.76 -11.78 11.96
CA LEU A 318 -6.72 -11.27 12.84
C LEU A 318 -5.81 -10.30 12.08
N TYR A 319 -5.40 -10.67 10.86
CA TYR A 319 -4.57 -9.82 10.00
C TYR A 319 -5.23 -8.49 9.67
N PHE A 320 -6.55 -8.46 9.52
CA PHE A 320 -7.30 -7.26 9.22
C PHE A 320 -7.60 -6.42 10.47
N PHE A 321 -8.20 -7.01 11.49
CA PHE A 321 -8.78 -6.28 12.61
C PHE A 321 -7.76 -5.86 13.68
N ILE A 322 -6.69 -6.63 13.92
CA ILE A 322 -5.66 -6.22 14.89
C ILE A 322 -4.96 -4.92 14.44
N PRO A 323 -4.41 -4.84 13.21
CA PRO A 323 -3.76 -3.61 12.76
C PRO A 323 -4.75 -2.46 12.62
N LEU A 324 -6.00 -2.73 12.21
CA LEU A 324 -7.04 -1.71 12.15
C LEU A 324 -7.34 -1.11 13.53
N LEU A 325 -7.47 -1.94 14.58
CA LEU A 325 -7.71 -1.49 15.94
C LEU A 325 -6.53 -0.68 16.50
N ILE A 326 -5.30 -1.16 16.29
CA ILE A 326 -4.10 -0.43 16.71
C ILE A 326 -4.02 0.92 15.98
N SER A 327 -4.33 0.93 14.68
CA SER A 327 -4.34 2.16 13.87
C SER A 327 -5.39 3.16 14.32
N TYR A 328 -6.58 2.68 14.72
CA TYR A 328 -7.62 3.52 15.30
C TYR A 328 -7.17 4.18 16.60
N ILE A 329 -6.44 3.45 17.45
CA ILE A 329 -5.86 4.00 18.68
C ILE A 329 -4.78 5.04 18.34
N LEU A 330 -3.86 4.70 17.43
CA LEU A 330 -2.78 5.59 17.02
C LEU A 330 -3.28 6.87 16.33
N ALA A 331 -4.41 6.80 15.62
CA ALA A 331 -5.06 7.98 15.03
C ALA A 331 -5.47 9.05 16.06
N GLY A 332 -5.53 8.71 17.35
CA GLY A 332 -5.73 9.69 18.43
C GLY A 332 -4.44 10.41 18.86
N SER A 333 -3.28 9.87 18.52
CA SER A 333 -1.98 10.34 19.02
C SER A 333 -0.99 10.71 17.92
N MET A 334 -1.24 10.39 16.66
CA MET A 334 -0.39 10.80 15.54
C MET A 334 -1.22 11.17 14.30
N PRO A 335 -0.70 12.05 13.42
CA PRO A 335 -1.31 12.29 12.12
C PRO A 335 -1.44 11.00 11.32
N PHE A 336 -2.66 10.72 10.85
CA PHE A 336 -2.98 9.41 10.28
C PHE A 336 -3.58 9.53 8.88
N SER A 337 -3.05 8.73 7.95
CA SER A 337 -3.60 8.59 6.61
C SER A 337 -4.00 7.14 6.32
N PRO A 338 -5.16 6.91 5.68
CA PRO A 338 -5.59 5.57 5.25
C PRO A 338 -4.56 4.75 4.49
N ARG A 339 -3.62 5.41 3.80
CA ARG A 339 -2.54 4.76 3.05
C ARG A 339 -1.60 3.91 3.90
N TYR A 340 -1.45 4.20 5.18
CA TYR A 340 -0.65 3.36 6.08
C TYR A 340 -1.22 1.96 6.23
N LEU A 341 -2.54 1.81 6.05
CA LEU A 341 -3.25 0.55 6.10
C LEU A 341 -3.37 -0.15 4.73
N LEU A 342 -2.67 0.33 3.70
CA LEU A 342 -2.74 -0.26 2.35
C LEU A 342 -2.47 -1.77 2.36
N PHE A 343 -1.60 -2.28 3.24
CA PHE A 343 -1.31 -3.71 3.40
C PHE A 343 -2.52 -4.57 3.82
N LEU A 344 -3.63 -3.96 4.28
CA LEU A 344 -4.88 -4.65 4.57
C LEU A 344 -5.78 -4.82 3.33
N LEU A 345 -5.53 -4.05 2.27
CA LEU A 345 -6.33 -4.09 1.04
C LEU A 345 -6.45 -5.49 0.42
N PRO A 346 -5.39 -6.33 0.35
CA PRO A 346 -5.53 -7.68 -0.20
C PRO A 346 -6.51 -8.53 0.59
N VAL A 347 -6.51 -8.40 1.92
CA VAL A 347 -7.42 -9.14 2.80
C VAL A 347 -8.85 -8.66 2.63
N TYR A 348 -9.06 -7.35 2.54
CA TYR A 348 -10.36 -6.76 2.22
C TYR A 348 -10.91 -7.34 0.91
N LEU A 349 -10.13 -7.29 -0.17
CA LEU A 349 -10.55 -7.76 -1.49
C LEU A 349 -10.76 -9.28 -1.55
N MET A 350 -10.00 -10.07 -0.78
CA MET A 350 -10.23 -11.52 -0.67
C MET A 350 -11.57 -11.84 0.01
N PHE A 351 -11.96 -11.09 1.04
CA PHE A 351 -13.30 -11.24 1.62
C PHE A 351 -14.40 -10.74 0.67
N VAL A 352 -14.20 -9.65 -0.07
CA VAL A 352 -15.13 -9.23 -1.14
C VAL A 352 -15.28 -10.35 -2.18
N ALA A 353 -14.18 -10.93 -2.64
CA ALA A 353 -14.19 -12.04 -3.60
C ALA A 353 -14.95 -13.25 -3.06
N ARG A 354 -14.78 -13.57 -1.76
CA ARG A 354 -15.53 -14.64 -1.08
C ARG A 354 -17.03 -14.33 -0.99
N GLY A 355 -17.41 -13.07 -0.79
CA GLY A 355 -18.81 -12.63 -0.86
C GLY A 355 -19.41 -12.84 -2.25
N VAL A 356 -18.66 -12.49 -3.29
CA VAL A 356 -19.08 -12.70 -4.70
C VAL A 356 -19.30 -14.19 -4.99
N THR A 357 -18.35 -15.06 -4.62
CA THR A 357 -18.48 -16.50 -4.88
C THR A 357 -19.57 -17.15 -4.04
N ALA A 358 -19.81 -16.66 -2.81
CA ALA A 358 -20.90 -17.14 -1.97
C ALA A 358 -22.27 -16.84 -2.58
N ILE A 359 -22.51 -15.59 -3.01
CA ILE A 359 -23.77 -15.19 -3.66
C ILE A 359 -24.04 -16.04 -4.90
N ALA A 360 -23.01 -16.22 -5.74
CA ALA A 360 -23.13 -17.07 -6.92
C ALA A 360 -23.47 -18.53 -6.58
N GLY A 361 -22.89 -19.06 -5.49
CA GLY A 361 -23.20 -20.41 -4.99
C GLY A 361 -24.62 -20.55 -4.45
N TRP A 362 -25.19 -19.48 -3.87
CA TRP A 362 -26.59 -19.47 -3.39
C TRP A 362 -27.60 -19.36 -4.53
N LEU A 363 -27.31 -18.53 -5.55
CA LEU A 363 -28.20 -18.30 -6.68
C LEU A 363 -28.14 -19.43 -7.72
N ALA A 364 -27.00 -20.10 -7.85
CA ALA A 364 -26.80 -21.22 -8.76
C ALA A 364 -26.15 -22.41 -8.03
N PRO A 365 -26.87 -23.05 -7.08
CA PRO A 365 -26.34 -24.17 -6.33
C PRO A 365 -26.02 -25.35 -7.24
N SER A 366 -24.81 -25.90 -7.09
CA SER A 366 -24.37 -27.07 -7.85
C SER A 366 -25.31 -28.24 -7.64
N LYS A 367 -25.86 -28.81 -8.72
CA LYS A 367 -26.72 -30.00 -8.64
C LYS A 367 -25.85 -31.23 -8.43
N LYS A 368 -26.21 -32.05 -7.45
CA LYS A 368 -25.59 -33.36 -7.22
C LYS A 368 -26.23 -34.38 -8.17
N ILE A 369 -25.50 -34.82 -9.19
CA ILE A 369 -25.97 -35.83 -10.15
C ILE A 369 -25.03 -37.04 -10.04
N ARG A 370 -25.60 -38.22 -9.71
CA ARG A 370 -24.85 -39.49 -9.57
C ARG A 370 -23.57 -39.38 -8.70
N GLY A 371 -23.65 -38.65 -7.58
CA GLY A 371 -22.54 -38.53 -6.62
C GLY A 371 -21.48 -37.47 -6.98
N SER A 372 -21.49 -36.93 -8.20
CA SER A 372 -20.62 -35.82 -8.61
C SER A 372 -21.40 -34.51 -8.62
N TYR A 373 -20.78 -33.44 -8.13
CA TYR A 373 -21.30 -32.09 -8.29
C TYR A 373 -21.04 -31.63 -9.72
N VAL A 374 -22.11 -31.32 -10.46
CA VAL A 374 -22.01 -30.76 -11.81
C VAL A 374 -22.34 -29.27 -11.72
N ASP A 375 -21.34 -28.42 -11.98
CA ASP A 375 -21.50 -26.97 -12.10
C ASP A 375 -21.85 -26.67 -13.56
N ASN A 376 -23.10 -26.27 -13.83
CA ASN A 376 -23.60 -26.00 -15.18
C ASN A 376 -23.02 -24.69 -15.78
N GLY A 377 -22.01 -24.08 -15.15
CA GLY A 377 -21.39 -22.83 -15.59
C GLY A 377 -22.15 -21.57 -15.19
N THR A 378 -23.42 -21.69 -14.76
CA THR A 378 -24.26 -20.58 -14.30
C THR A 378 -23.62 -19.81 -13.14
N SER A 379 -22.97 -20.51 -12.20
CA SER A 379 -22.26 -19.84 -11.09
C SER A 379 -21.13 -18.94 -11.59
N ASN A 380 -20.42 -19.35 -12.64
CA ASN A 380 -19.35 -18.55 -13.23
C ASN A 380 -19.90 -17.32 -13.97
N LEU A 381 -21.04 -17.44 -14.65
CA LEU A 381 -21.71 -16.30 -15.29
C LEU A 381 -22.16 -15.26 -14.26
N ILE A 382 -22.69 -15.69 -13.11
CA ILE A 382 -23.06 -14.78 -12.02
C ILE A 382 -21.83 -14.09 -11.45
N ILE A 383 -20.73 -14.82 -11.19
CA ILE A 383 -19.47 -14.23 -10.74
C ILE A 383 -18.99 -13.17 -11.72
N VAL A 384 -18.93 -13.49 -13.02
CA VAL A 384 -18.50 -12.55 -14.07
C VAL A 384 -19.42 -11.33 -14.12
N SER A 385 -20.73 -11.52 -14.00
CA SER A 385 -21.70 -10.42 -14.01
C SER A 385 -21.52 -9.47 -12.82
N ILE A 386 -21.33 -10.02 -11.61
CA ILE A 386 -21.06 -9.22 -10.40
C ILE A 386 -19.73 -8.48 -10.56
N VAL A 387 -18.67 -9.17 -10.98
CA VAL A 387 -17.35 -8.57 -11.19
C VAL A 387 -17.38 -7.47 -12.25
N PHE A 388 -18.12 -7.67 -13.35
CA PHE A 388 -18.32 -6.66 -14.38
C PHE A 388 -19.08 -5.45 -13.85
N PHE A 389 -20.10 -5.66 -13.01
CA PHE A 389 -20.78 -4.57 -12.34
C PHE A 389 -19.86 -3.79 -11.40
N LEU A 390 -19.02 -4.47 -10.60
CA LEU A 390 -18.01 -3.83 -9.76
C LEU A 390 -17.01 -3.01 -10.59
N LEU A 391 -16.63 -3.48 -11.78
CA LEU A 391 -15.81 -2.71 -12.73
C LEU A 391 -16.53 -1.44 -13.20
N ILE A 392 -17.82 -1.50 -13.55
CA ILE A 392 -18.58 -0.32 -13.97
C ILE A 392 -18.55 0.78 -12.88
N LEU A 393 -18.64 0.37 -11.61
CA LEU A 393 -18.56 1.32 -10.48
C LEU A 393 -17.20 1.99 -10.35
N THR A 394 -16.12 1.39 -10.86
CA THR A 394 -14.76 1.96 -10.78
C THR A 394 -14.35 2.77 -12.02
N ILE A 395 -14.99 2.57 -13.17
CA ILE A 395 -14.66 3.27 -14.43
C ILE A 395 -14.61 4.79 -14.30
N PRO A 396 -15.59 5.49 -13.68
CA PRO A 396 -15.55 6.95 -13.57
C PRO A 396 -14.32 7.46 -12.81
N LEU A 397 -13.86 6.71 -11.81
CA LEU A 397 -12.68 7.04 -11.00
C LEU A 397 -11.40 6.86 -11.82
N LEU A 398 -11.31 5.74 -12.53
CA LEU A 398 -10.18 5.46 -13.43
C LEU A 398 -10.08 6.55 -14.50
N SER A 399 -11.22 6.91 -15.11
CA SER A 399 -11.27 8.00 -16.08
C SER A 399 -10.76 9.30 -15.47
N ASN A 400 -11.35 9.73 -14.34
CA ASN A 400 -10.95 10.97 -13.67
C ASN A 400 -9.46 11.00 -13.32
N TYR A 401 -8.91 9.87 -12.84
CA TYR A 401 -7.50 9.75 -12.48
C TYR A 401 -6.54 9.98 -13.65
N TYR A 402 -6.86 9.45 -14.84
CA TYR A 402 -5.98 9.55 -16.00
C TYR A 402 -6.24 10.80 -16.86
N THR A 403 -7.39 11.47 -16.71
CA THR A 403 -7.74 12.65 -17.53
C THR A 403 -7.61 13.97 -16.79
N SER A 404 -7.68 13.96 -15.45
CA SER A 404 -7.71 15.18 -14.65
C SER A 404 -6.48 15.28 -13.76
N ALA A 405 -5.92 16.48 -13.60
CA ALA A 405 -4.81 16.73 -12.68
C ALA A 405 -5.26 16.48 -11.24
N GLN A 406 -4.53 15.61 -10.54
CA GLN A 406 -4.84 15.24 -9.16
C GLN A 406 -3.86 15.83 -8.14
N LYS A 407 -2.72 16.33 -8.62
CA LYS A 407 -1.60 16.88 -7.85
C LYS A 407 -1.31 18.29 -8.34
N GLU A 408 -0.65 19.07 -7.50
CA GLU A 408 -0.16 20.39 -7.87
C GLU A 408 0.84 20.31 -9.04
N ASP A 409 0.71 21.21 -10.01
CA ASP A 409 1.56 21.22 -11.20
C ASP A 409 2.82 22.06 -10.99
N TRP A 410 3.75 21.49 -10.22
CA TRP A 410 5.06 22.09 -9.95
C TRP A 410 5.94 22.21 -11.21
N ARG A 411 5.72 21.34 -12.20
CA ARG A 411 6.49 21.34 -13.45
C ARG A 411 6.18 22.61 -14.26
N SER A 412 4.90 22.84 -14.55
CA SER A 412 4.47 24.04 -15.27
C SER A 412 4.72 25.31 -14.46
N THR A 413 4.59 25.24 -13.13
CA THR A 413 4.93 26.35 -12.23
C THR A 413 6.39 26.76 -12.35
N ALA A 414 7.32 25.80 -12.32
CA ALA A 414 8.74 26.08 -12.48
C ALA A 414 9.07 26.73 -13.83
N VAL A 415 8.50 26.21 -14.92
CA VAL A 415 8.66 26.79 -16.27
C VAL A 415 8.13 28.22 -16.32
N TYR A 416 6.95 28.46 -15.73
CA TYR A 416 6.36 29.79 -15.67
C TYR A 416 7.21 30.75 -14.84
N LEU A 417 7.73 30.31 -13.69
CA LEU A 417 8.61 31.13 -12.86
C LEU A 417 9.89 31.52 -13.59
N SER A 418 10.57 30.59 -14.25
CA SER A 418 11.77 30.88 -15.04
C SER A 418 11.55 31.92 -16.15
N SER A 419 10.30 32.14 -16.58
CA SER A 419 9.96 33.19 -17.55
C SER A 419 9.73 34.57 -16.93
N LEU A 420 9.55 34.65 -15.61
CA LEU A 420 9.23 35.86 -14.86
C LEU A 420 10.38 36.35 -13.97
N THR A 421 11.12 35.42 -13.37
CA THR A 421 12.15 35.72 -12.38
C THR A 421 13.38 36.36 -13.00
N GLN A 422 13.99 37.28 -12.25
CA GLN A 422 15.24 37.93 -12.59
C GLN A 422 16.32 37.61 -11.55
N GLN A 423 17.58 37.86 -11.90
CA GLN A 423 18.71 37.69 -10.98
C GLN A 423 18.45 38.45 -9.66
N GLY A 424 18.62 37.77 -8.53
CA GLY A 424 18.40 38.33 -7.20
C GLY A 424 16.95 38.31 -6.70
N ASP A 425 15.99 37.89 -7.52
CA ASP A 425 14.61 37.67 -7.06
C ASP A 425 14.59 36.50 -6.05
N ALA A 426 13.80 36.66 -4.99
CA ALA A 426 13.59 35.61 -3.99
C ALA A 426 12.33 34.80 -4.30
N ILE A 427 12.44 33.48 -4.25
CA ILE A 427 11.32 32.55 -4.44
C ILE A 427 10.98 31.95 -3.08
N VAL A 428 9.72 32.07 -2.68
CA VAL A 428 9.25 31.80 -1.33
C VAL A 428 8.10 30.80 -1.39
N PRO A 429 8.37 29.47 -1.34
CA PRO A 429 7.34 28.44 -1.34
C PRO A 429 6.56 28.47 -0.03
N LEU A 430 5.24 28.66 -0.09
CA LEU A 430 4.37 28.76 1.07
C LEU A 430 3.34 27.61 1.09
N PRO A 431 3.39 26.71 2.09
CA PRO A 431 4.31 26.68 3.22
C PRO A 431 5.74 26.22 2.83
N ASN A 432 6.74 26.58 3.64
CA ASN A 432 8.17 26.35 3.37
C ASN A 432 8.49 24.91 2.92
N TYR A 433 7.89 23.90 3.53
CA TYR A 433 8.13 22.50 3.16
C TYR A 433 7.68 22.13 1.74
N MET A 434 6.87 22.96 1.07
CA MET A 434 6.54 22.81 -0.35
C MET A 434 7.70 23.18 -1.29
N CYS A 435 8.87 23.55 -0.76
CA CYS A 435 10.10 23.64 -1.55
C CYS A 435 10.54 22.27 -2.13
N GLN A 436 10.18 21.15 -1.51
CA GLN A 436 10.61 19.80 -1.91
C GLN A 436 10.28 19.46 -3.38
N PRO A 437 9.02 19.57 -3.85
CA PRO A 437 8.69 19.33 -5.25
C PRO A 437 9.23 20.43 -6.18
N LEU A 438 9.38 21.68 -5.71
CA LEU A 438 9.92 22.77 -6.52
C LEU A 438 11.38 22.53 -6.91
N VAL A 439 12.22 22.11 -5.96
CA VAL A 439 13.67 21.87 -6.19
C VAL A 439 13.91 20.76 -7.22
N TYR A 440 12.94 19.88 -7.44
CA TYR A 440 13.01 18.88 -8.50
C TYR A 440 12.90 19.49 -9.91
N TYR A 441 12.13 20.57 -10.07
CA TYR A 441 11.87 21.19 -11.39
C TYR A 441 12.61 22.51 -11.61
N TYR A 442 12.98 23.20 -10.55
CA TYR A 442 13.51 24.55 -10.60
C TYR A 442 14.92 24.61 -10.01
N SER A 443 15.85 25.18 -10.77
CA SER A 443 17.25 25.34 -10.36
C SER A 443 17.64 26.81 -10.35
N ASN A 444 17.84 27.34 -9.15
CA ASN A 444 18.18 28.75 -8.94
C ASN A 444 19.61 29.11 -9.37
N SER A 445 20.48 28.11 -9.64
CA SER A 445 21.80 28.33 -10.22
C SER A 445 21.74 28.72 -11.70
N SER A 446 20.62 28.43 -12.38
CA SER A 446 20.46 28.74 -13.80
C SER A 446 20.13 30.21 -14.06
N ASP A 447 19.40 30.87 -13.14
CA ASP A 447 18.94 32.25 -13.28
C ASP A 447 19.38 33.16 -12.11
N ASN A 448 20.22 32.66 -11.20
CA ASN A 448 20.77 33.38 -10.04
C ASN A 448 19.69 33.97 -9.12
N THR A 449 18.56 33.26 -8.99
CA THR A 449 17.52 33.54 -8.01
C THR A 449 17.87 32.97 -6.64
N ILE A 450 17.11 33.38 -5.62
CA ILE A 450 17.32 32.96 -4.24
C ILE A 450 16.12 32.16 -3.77
N LEU A 451 16.27 30.85 -3.65
CA LEU A 451 15.23 30.00 -3.06
C LEU A 451 15.24 30.16 -1.53
N ALA A 452 14.26 30.87 -0.99
CA ALA A 452 14.10 31.05 0.44
C ALA A 452 13.67 29.73 1.09
N THR A 453 14.51 29.22 1.99
CA THR A 453 14.24 28.03 2.81
C THR A 453 14.60 28.31 4.27
N GLY A 454 14.21 27.42 5.19
CA GLY A 454 14.58 27.55 6.62
C GLY A 454 13.87 28.66 7.42
N TYR A 455 12.86 29.32 6.86
CA TYR A 455 12.03 30.33 7.55
C TYR A 455 10.74 29.72 8.13
N SER A 456 10.15 30.39 9.12
CA SER A 456 8.87 29.97 9.72
C SER A 456 7.67 30.49 8.91
N ASN A 457 6.57 29.73 8.88
CA ASN A 457 5.36 30.09 8.13
C ASN A 457 4.51 31.16 8.85
N ASP A 458 5.14 32.27 9.23
CA ASP A 458 4.53 33.39 9.95
C ASP A 458 4.86 34.74 9.29
N VAL A 459 4.05 35.75 9.60
CA VAL A 459 4.16 37.10 9.01
C VAL A 459 5.51 37.75 9.30
N SER A 460 6.09 37.56 10.48
CA SER A 460 7.36 38.20 10.85
C SER A 460 8.53 37.66 10.03
N SER A 461 8.56 36.34 9.84
CA SER A 461 9.54 35.66 8.98
C SER A 461 9.38 36.08 7.52
N VAL A 462 8.16 36.04 6.98
CA VAL A 462 7.91 36.38 5.57
C VAL A 462 8.17 37.87 5.27
N SER A 463 7.76 38.76 6.16
CA SER A 463 8.01 40.20 5.99
C SER A 463 9.48 40.57 6.12
N SER A 464 10.27 39.83 6.92
CA SER A 464 11.72 40.05 6.99
C SER A 464 12.44 39.64 5.70
N LEU A 465 12.02 38.55 5.05
CA LEU A 465 12.50 38.17 3.72
C LEU A 465 12.23 39.27 2.68
N CYS A 466 11.04 39.86 2.70
CA CYS A 466 10.68 40.96 1.79
C CYS A 466 11.49 42.25 2.00
N LYS A 467 12.03 42.46 3.20
CA LYS A 467 12.94 43.58 3.47
C LYS A 467 14.36 43.28 2.99
N GLN A 468 14.73 42.01 2.92
CA GLN A 468 16.05 41.56 2.48
C GLN A 468 16.18 41.57 0.95
N TYR A 469 15.10 41.26 0.22
CA TYR A 469 15.12 41.11 -1.24
C TYR A 469 14.24 42.15 -1.93
N GLN A 470 14.71 42.67 -3.07
CA GLN A 470 14.01 43.71 -3.82
C GLN A 470 12.70 43.22 -4.44
N ARG A 471 12.61 41.93 -4.78
CA ARG A 471 11.41 41.29 -5.32
C ARG A 471 11.26 39.89 -4.75
N CYS A 472 10.05 39.54 -4.32
CA CYS A 472 9.73 38.21 -3.82
C CYS A 472 8.56 37.60 -4.61
N TRP A 473 8.71 36.33 -4.97
CA TRP A 473 7.70 35.51 -5.63
C TRP A 473 7.21 34.44 -4.66
N PHE A 474 5.94 34.53 -4.26
CA PHE A 474 5.32 33.60 -3.33
C PHE A 474 4.58 32.50 -4.08
N LEU A 475 4.84 31.25 -3.71
CA LEU A 475 4.15 30.08 -4.27
C LEU A 475 3.27 29.48 -3.20
N VAL A 476 2.01 29.92 -3.15
CA VAL A 476 1.06 29.54 -2.11
C VAL A 476 0.29 28.30 -2.55
N THR A 477 0.25 27.29 -1.70
CA THR A 477 -0.56 26.08 -1.92
C THR A 477 -1.66 25.96 -0.87
N TRP A 478 -2.62 25.08 -1.09
CA TRP A 478 -3.76 24.88 -0.18
C TRP A 478 -3.35 24.49 1.24
N ASP A 479 -2.21 23.83 1.40
CA ASP A 479 -1.69 23.33 2.68
C ASP A 479 -1.13 24.44 3.59
N ILE A 480 -1.11 25.69 3.11
CA ILE A 480 -0.76 26.85 3.94
C ILE A 480 -1.64 26.97 5.18
N THR A 481 -2.89 26.52 5.10
CA THR A 481 -3.83 26.51 6.23
C THR A 481 -3.41 25.54 7.34
N ALA A 482 -2.70 24.46 7.01
CA ALA A 482 -2.15 23.55 8.03
C ALA A 482 -0.92 24.18 8.72
N ALA A 483 -0.11 24.94 7.97
CA ALA A 483 1.10 25.58 8.48
C ALA A 483 0.84 26.93 9.20
N ASN A 484 -0.22 27.64 8.83
CA ASN A 484 -0.65 28.91 9.39
C ASN A 484 -2.18 28.91 9.64
N PRO A 485 -2.67 28.20 10.67
CA PRO A 485 -4.11 27.99 10.87
C PRO A 485 -4.91 29.25 11.24
N ASP A 486 -4.25 30.27 11.78
CA ASP A 486 -4.87 31.56 12.12
C ASP A 486 -5.15 32.44 10.88
N GLY A 487 -4.59 32.06 9.73
CA GLY A 487 -4.75 32.75 8.45
C GLY A 487 -4.12 34.15 8.43
N SER A 488 -3.27 34.49 9.39
CA SER A 488 -2.63 35.81 9.47
C SER A 488 -1.70 36.06 8.29
N LEU A 489 -1.01 35.03 7.81
CA LEU A 489 -0.11 35.13 6.68
C LEU A 489 -0.86 35.32 5.35
N LEU A 490 -1.99 34.64 5.16
CA LEU A 490 -2.85 34.84 3.99
C LEU A 490 -3.40 36.27 3.93
N LYS A 491 -3.86 36.81 5.07
CA LYS A 491 -4.29 38.22 5.17
C LYS A 491 -3.16 39.19 4.87
N TRP A 492 -1.94 38.87 5.32
CA TRP A 492 -0.77 39.70 5.03
C TRP A 492 -0.44 39.69 3.53
N LEU A 493 -0.46 38.52 2.88
CA LEU A 493 -0.22 38.40 1.44
C LEU A 493 -1.24 39.22 0.63
N ASP A 494 -2.53 39.13 0.94
CA ASP A 494 -3.59 39.88 0.25
C ASP A 494 -3.37 41.41 0.32
N ASN A 495 -2.96 41.90 1.49
CA ASN A 495 -2.70 43.32 1.70
C ASN A 495 -1.40 43.81 1.02
N ASN A 496 -0.34 42.99 0.99
CA ASN A 496 1.02 43.44 0.66
C ASN A 496 1.55 42.95 -0.70
N THR A 497 0.86 42.01 -1.36
CA THR A 497 1.32 41.40 -2.62
C THR A 497 0.30 41.58 -3.73
N SER A 498 0.71 41.33 -4.97
CA SER A 498 -0.18 41.23 -6.14
C SER A 498 -0.32 39.78 -6.57
N PHE A 499 -1.55 39.32 -6.80
CA PHE A 499 -1.79 38.04 -7.46
C PHE A 499 -1.36 38.13 -8.92
N VAL A 500 -0.55 37.16 -9.36
CA VAL A 500 0.01 37.16 -10.72
C VAL A 500 -0.65 36.09 -11.58
N ASN A 501 -0.69 34.85 -11.09
CA ASN A 501 -1.27 33.73 -11.83
C ASN A 501 -1.57 32.55 -10.89
N GLN A 502 -2.30 31.57 -11.40
CA GLN A 502 -2.50 30.28 -10.76
C GLN A 502 -2.15 29.17 -11.74
N VAL A 503 -1.35 28.21 -11.28
CA VAL A 503 -0.99 27.00 -12.03
C VAL A 503 -1.44 25.80 -11.19
N THR A 504 -2.54 25.15 -11.61
CA THR A 504 -3.14 23.94 -11.02
C THR A 504 -2.77 23.69 -9.55
N GLY A 505 -3.47 24.34 -8.63
CA GLY A 505 -3.27 24.16 -7.17
C GLY A 505 -2.16 25.03 -6.54
N ILE A 506 -1.39 25.80 -7.33
CA ILE A 506 -0.36 26.72 -6.85
C ILE A 506 -0.73 28.15 -7.27
N TYR A 507 -0.82 29.05 -6.29
CA TYR A 507 -1.13 30.47 -6.48
C TYR A 507 0.14 31.30 -6.37
N ILE A 508 0.39 32.14 -7.37
CA ILE A 508 1.63 32.91 -7.49
C ILE A 508 1.35 34.37 -7.17
N PHE A 509 2.07 34.91 -6.20
CA PHE A 509 2.01 36.32 -5.82
C PHE A 509 3.39 36.98 -5.94
N THR A 510 3.41 38.29 -6.12
CA THR A 510 4.64 39.09 -6.18
C THR A 510 4.64 40.25 -5.19
N TYR A 511 5.81 40.56 -4.65
CA TYR A 511 6.12 41.72 -3.82
C TYR A 511 7.31 42.49 -4.45
N PRO A 512 7.33 43.83 -4.45
CA PRO A 512 6.28 44.73 -3.95
C PRO A 512 5.00 44.64 -4.81
N LYS A 513 3.88 45.06 -4.23
CA LYS A 513 2.60 45.14 -4.94
C LYS A 513 2.76 46.04 -6.17
N ILE A 514 2.43 45.52 -7.36
CA ILE A 514 2.58 46.20 -8.65
C ILE A 514 1.42 47.17 -8.86
#